data_AF-A0A2B4R692-F1
#
_entry.id   AF-A0A2B4R692-F1
#
_cell.length_a   1.000
_cell.length_b   1.000
_cell.length_c   1.000
_cell.angle_alpha   90.00
_cell.angle_beta   90.00
_cell.angle_gamma   90.00
#
_symmetry.space_group_name_H-M   'P 1'
#
loop_
_entity.id
_entity.type
_entity.pdbx_description
1 polymer ?
#
loop_
_entity_poly.entity_id
_entity_poly.type
_entity_poly.pdbx_seq_one_letter_code
_entity_poly.pdbx_strand_id
1 'polypeptide(L)'
;MKTTTHRELAEEFIGKAFTKEAQDFEKELSHDTDFWWLNSESRSMLERGYLLEGEDVSDAVERICKSAADHHKDLGLKEGFERLIKRGWMSLSSPVWANMGTERGLPISCFNVYVPDNIEGITNKIAEVIMQTKLGGGTSGYFGALRPKNAPVSKNGKSSGAVSFMNPFESITNTISQGGVRRGAFAAYLDIEHEDIEEFIKIRDHNSELQNIHFGVCISDAWIKDFVRGDEKKVDLWKRLLKSRKEKGEPYIFFTDNANKNKPVVYKEQDMKIYGSNLCSEIMLPSNEKESFVCCLSSMNLELYDEWKDTDAVKLSVYFLDAVLTEFIKKTKGIRHMKPARRFAKRHRAIGLGVLGWHAYLQKNNIAFESLESKQLTNKIFRDIQNKANITSRELALSLGEPKYLKGYNIRHTTTMAIAPTTSSASILGQTSPGIEPINSNYYKVELAKGYDQTFCTFEKGY
;
A
#
# COMPACT_ATOMS: atom_id res chain seq x y z
N MET A 1 -35.48 -6.43 -31.61
CA MET A 1 -34.09 -6.59 -31.14
C MET A 1 -34.14 -6.86 -29.65
N LYS A 2 -33.75 -8.06 -29.21
CA LYS A 2 -33.69 -8.38 -27.77
C LYS A 2 -32.54 -7.59 -27.16
N THR A 3 -32.82 -6.78 -26.15
CA THR A 3 -31.83 -6.08 -25.34
C THR A 3 -31.02 -7.11 -24.57
N THR A 4 -29.82 -7.43 -25.06
CA THR A 4 -28.82 -8.21 -24.31
C THR A 4 -28.54 -7.45 -23.01
N THR A 5 -28.77 -8.12 -21.88
CA THR A 5 -28.54 -7.53 -20.56
C THR A 5 -27.03 -7.36 -20.32
N HIS A 6 -26.63 -6.36 -19.52
CA HIS A 6 -25.22 -6.20 -19.10
C HIS A 6 -24.62 -7.47 -18.49
N ARG A 7 -25.48 -8.35 -17.93
CA ARG A 7 -25.13 -9.66 -17.39
C ARG A 7 -24.72 -10.66 -18.47
N GLU A 8 -25.50 -10.77 -19.54
CA GLU A 8 -25.20 -11.68 -20.66
C GLU A 8 -23.91 -11.26 -21.39
N LEU A 9 -23.69 -9.94 -21.52
CA LEU A 9 -22.42 -9.41 -22.03
C LEU A 9 -21.24 -9.71 -21.09
N ALA A 10 -21.43 -9.62 -19.77
CA ALA A 10 -20.41 -9.95 -18.79
C ALA A 10 -20.09 -11.45 -18.80
N GLU A 11 -21.08 -12.33 -18.87
CA GLU A 11 -20.90 -13.79 -18.95
C GLU A 11 -20.19 -14.19 -20.26
N GLU A 12 -20.53 -13.57 -21.39
CA GLU A 12 -19.88 -13.81 -22.69
C GLU A 12 -18.44 -13.26 -22.74
N PHE A 13 -18.18 -12.09 -22.13
CA PHE A 13 -16.83 -11.51 -22.05
C PHE A 13 -15.94 -12.26 -21.06
N ILE A 14 -16.46 -12.62 -19.89
CA ILE A 14 -15.72 -13.37 -18.85
C ILE A 14 -15.40 -14.78 -19.35
N GLY A 15 -16.36 -15.46 -19.99
CA GLY A 15 -16.13 -16.77 -20.62
C GLY A 15 -15.13 -16.74 -21.77
N LYS A 16 -14.96 -15.60 -22.46
CA LYS A 16 -13.92 -15.38 -23.48
C LYS A 16 -12.58 -14.90 -22.89
N ALA A 17 -12.61 -14.24 -21.74
CA ALA A 17 -11.43 -13.64 -21.11
C ALA A 17 -10.58 -14.64 -20.33
N PHE A 18 -11.00 -15.90 -20.23
CA PHE A 18 -10.15 -17.04 -19.93
C PHE A 18 -10.11 -17.87 -21.21
N THR A 19 -9.16 -17.62 -22.11
CA THR A 19 -9.13 -18.35 -23.39
C THR A 19 -8.92 -19.84 -23.11
N LYS A 20 -9.55 -20.69 -23.92
CA LYS A 20 -9.39 -22.14 -23.84
C LYS A 20 -7.91 -22.54 -23.96
N GLU A 21 -7.13 -21.80 -24.77
CA GLU A 21 -5.68 -21.98 -24.91
C GLU A 21 -4.88 -21.58 -23.66
N ALA A 22 -5.27 -20.51 -22.94
CA ALA A 22 -4.67 -20.19 -21.64
C ALA A 22 -5.04 -21.25 -20.59
N GLN A 23 -6.29 -21.72 -20.59
CA GLN A 23 -6.74 -22.79 -19.70
C GLN A 23 -6.05 -24.13 -19.99
N ASP A 24 -5.76 -24.44 -21.26
CA ASP A 24 -5.10 -25.66 -21.68
C ASP A 24 -3.58 -25.61 -21.40
N PHE A 25 -2.91 -24.45 -21.61
CA PHE A 25 -1.54 -24.21 -21.13
C PHE A 25 -1.44 -24.24 -19.59
N GLU A 26 -2.44 -23.67 -18.90
CA GLU A 26 -2.56 -23.72 -17.43
C GLU A 26 -2.81 -25.14 -16.90
N LYS A 27 -3.46 -26.03 -17.69
CA LYS A 27 -3.62 -27.46 -17.37
C LYS A 27 -2.35 -28.26 -17.59
N GLU A 28 -1.55 -27.96 -18.61
CA GLU A 28 -0.26 -28.64 -18.84
C GLU A 28 0.77 -28.38 -17.73
N LEU A 29 0.66 -27.24 -17.04
CA LEU A 29 1.45 -26.95 -15.83
C LEU A 29 1.04 -27.80 -14.62
N SER A 30 -0.05 -28.58 -14.66
CA SER A 30 -0.47 -29.41 -13.53
C SER A 30 0.49 -30.57 -13.31
N HIS A 31 1.20 -30.56 -12.18
CA HIS A 31 1.44 -31.67 -11.25
C HIS A 31 1.84 -31.00 -9.92
N ASP A 32 1.05 -31.22 -8.89
CA ASP A 32 1.40 -31.18 -7.46
C ASP A 32 2.62 -30.30 -7.06
N THR A 33 2.44 -28.98 -6.96
CA THR A 33 3.44 -28.11 -6.33
C THR A 33 2.86 -27.57 -5.04
N ASP A 34 2.98 -28.36 -3.97
CA ASP A 34 2.96 -27.85 -2.61
C ASP A 34 3.80 -26.56 -2.54
N PHE A 35 3.36 -25.60 -1.72
CA PHE A 35 3.95 -24.27 -1.55
C PHE A 35 5.49 -24.29 -1.56
N TRP A 36 6.12 -24.20 -2.75
CA TRP A 36 7.57 -24.42 -2.91
C TRP A 36 8.37 -23.39 -2.12
N TRP A 37 7.78 -22.21 -1.97
CA TRP A 37 8.31 -21.07 -1.23
C TRP A 37 8.22 -21.26 0.29
N LEU A 38 7.42 -22.21 0.79
CA LEU A 38 7.15 -22.44 2.22
C LEU A 38 8.28 -23.24 2.88
N ASN A 39 9.45 -22.60 2.99
CA ASN A 39 10.57 -23.12 3.77
C ASN A 39 10.38 -22.87 5.28
N SER A 40 11.35 -23.30 6.10
CA SER A 40 11.32 -23.15 7.57
C SER A 40 11.10 -21.70 8.01
N GLU A 41 11.72 -20.74 7.32
CA GLU A 41 11.60 -19.32 7.65
C GLU A 41 10.22 -18.77 7.31
N SER A 42 9.70 -19.14 6.14
CA SER A 42 8.37 -18.76 5.68
C SER A 42 7.30 -19.25 6.65
N ARG A 43 7.40 -20.53 7.06
CA ARG A 43 6.55 -21.14 8.09
C ARG A 43 6.67 -20.40 9.42
N SER A 44 7.90 -20.19 9.89
CA SER A 44 8.16 -19.48 11.13
C SER A 44 7.60 -18.06 11.14
N MET A 45 7.61 -17.34 10.01
CA MET A 45 7.03 -16.00 9.93
C MET A 45 5.50 -16.04 9.97
N LEU A 46 4.88 -16.98 9.27
CA LEU A 46 3.42 -17.16 9.22
C LEU A 46 2.85 -17.56 10.59
N GLU A 47 3.44 -18.56 11.24
CA GLU A 47 3.01 -19.06 12.56
C GLU A 47 3.14 -18.00 13.66
N ARG A 48 4.11 -17.08 13.55
CA ARG A 48 4.39 -16.08 14.59
C ARG A 48 3.43 -14.89 14.63
N GLY A 49 2.38 -14.84 13.81
CA GLY A 49 1.37 -13.77 13.92
C GLY A 49 0.41 -13.58 12.76
N TYR A 50 0.47 -14.41 11.72
CA TYR A 50 -0.42 -14.30 10.56
C TYR A 50 -1.48 -15.40 10.51
N LEU A 51 -1.18 -16.59 11.04
CA LEU A 51 -2.15 -17.68 11.14
C LEU A 51 -3.07 -17.52 12.36
N LEU A 52 -4.22 -18.19 12.33
CA LEU A 52 -5.08 -18.39 13.51
C LEU A 52 -4.50 -19.51 14.40
N GLU A 53 -4.99 -19.58 15.64
CA GLU A 53 -4.62 -20.68 16.54
C GLU A 53 -5.08 -22.03 15.97
N GLY A 54 -4.15 -22.97 15.80
CA GLY A 54 -4.41 -24.28 15.22
C GLY A 54 -4.58 -24.30 13.69
N GLU A 55 -4.40 -23.17 13.01
CA GLU A 55 -4.50 -23.07 11.54
C GLU A 55 -3.13 -23.27 10.89
N ASP A 56 -3.05 -24.11 9.86
CA ASP A 56 -1.85 -24.23 9.03
C ASP A 56 -1.89 -23.31 7.78
N VAL A 57 -0.84 -23.35 6.96
CA VAL A 57 -0.77 -22.48 5.77
C VAL A 57 -1.82 -22.85 4.71
N SER A 58 -2.11 -24.14 4.55
CA SER A 58 -3.13 -24.61 3.60
C SER A 58 -4.52 -24.15 4.03
N ASP A 59 -4.84 -24.26 5.31
CA ASP A 59 -6.08 -23.79 5.91
C ASP A 59 -6.24 -22.27 5.76
N ALA A 60 -5.17 -21.51 6.00
CA ALA A 60 -5.19 -20.06 5.81
C ALA A 60 -5.43 -19.68 4.35
N VAL A 61 -4.78 -20.36 3.40
CA VAL A 61 -4.98 -20.12 1.96
C VAL A 61 -6.41 -20.47 1.55
N GLU A 62 -6.96 -21.59 2.03
CA GLU A 62 -8.36 -21.98 1.83
C GLU A 62 -9.30 -20.88 2.32
N ARG A 63 -9.15 -20.44 3.58
CA ARG A 63 -9.96 -19.36 4.18
C ARG A 63 -9.90 -18.08 3.36
N ILE A 64 -8.69 -17.64 3.00
CA ILE A 64 -8.45 -16.39 2.28
C ILE A 64 -9.08 -16.45 0.88
N CYS A 65 -8.79 -17.51 0.12
CA CYS A 65 -9.26 -17.66 -1.25
C CYS A 65 -10.77 -17.84 -1.31
N LYS A 66 -11.33 -18.63 -0.39
CA LYS A 66 -12.79 -18.79 -0.27
C LYS A 66 -13.47 -17.46 0.04
N SER A 67 -13.00 -16.70 1.04
CA SER A 67 -13.60 -15.40 1.38
C SER A 67 -13.52 -14.41 0.22
N ALA A 68 -12.36 -14.37 -0.46
CA ALA A 68 -12.18 -13.52 -1.64
C ALA A 68 -13.13 -13.91 -2.78
N ALA A 69 -13.26 -15.20 -3.09
CA ALA A 69 -14.16 -15.70 -4.12
C ALA A 69 -15.63 -15.45 -3.79
N ASP A 70 -16.05 -15.61 -2.53
CA ASP A 70 -17.43 -15.37 -2.06
C ASP A 70 -17.88 -13.91 -2.25
N HIS A 71 -16.95 -12.96 -2.45
CA HIS A 71 -17.27 -11.56 -2.76
C HIS A 71 -17.57 -11.30 -4.23
N HIS A 72 -17.22 -12.24 -5.12
CA HIS A 72 -17.41 -12.20 -6.56
C HIS A 72 -18.26 -13.39 -7.03
N LYS A 73 -19.34 -13.69 -6.30
CA LYS A 73 -20.24 -14.84 -6.50
C LYS A 73 -20.42 -15.17 -7.99
N ASP A 74 -20.41 -16.47 -8.29
CA ASP A 74 -20.64 -17.05 -9.62
C ASP A 74 -19.47 -16.95 -10.63
N LEU A 75 -18.33 -16.36 -10.24
CA LEU A 75 -17.15 -16.28 -11.13
C LEU A 75 -16.13 -17.41 -10.99
N GLY A 76 -16.30 -18.35 -10.04
CA GLY A 76 -15.41 -19.52 -9.91
C GLY A 76 -13.93 -19.16 -9.72
N LEU A 77 -13.61 -18.12 -8.94
CA LEU A 77 -12.26 -17.55 -8.85
C LEU A 77 -11.36 -18.22 -7.80
N LYS A 78 -11.91 -19.12 -6.97
CA LYS A 78 -11.22 -19.68 -5.81
C LYS A 78 -9.95 -20.43 -6.23
N GLU A 79 -10.07 -21.33 -7.20
CA GLU A 79 -8.97 -22.13 -7.73
C GLU A 79 -7.89 -21.26 -8.38
N GLY A 80 -8.30 -20.17 -9.04
CA GLY A 80 -7.39 -19.16 -9.58
C GLY A 80 -6.58 -18.45 -8.50
N PHE A 81 -7.22 -18.04 -7.40
CA PHE A 81 -6.55 -17.41 -6.28
C PHE A 81 -5.61 -18.38 -5.54
N GLU A 82 -6.05 -19.62 -5.33
CA GLU A 82 -5.19 -20.65 -4.75
C GLU A 82 -3.95 -20.89 -5.63
N ARG A 83 -4.12 -20.92 -6.96
CA ARG A 83 -3.01 -21.08 -7.90
C ARG A 83 -2.00 -19.94 -7.78
N LEU A 84 -2.45 -18.68 -7.71
CA LEU A 84 -1.57 -17.51 -7.52
C LEU A 84 -0.65 -17.69 -6.31
N ILE A 85 -1.20 -18.16 -5.19
CA ILE A 85 -0.50 -18.28 -3.92
C ILE A 85 0.37 -19.54 -3.90
N LYS A 86 -0.16 -20.70 -4.30
CA LYS A 86 0.57 -21.98 -4.33
C LYS A 86 1.81 -21.91 -5.24
N ARG A 87 1.67 -21.29 -6.42
CA ARG A 87 2.80 -21.06 -7.35
C ARG A 87 3.78 -19.97 -6.88
N GLY A 88 3.41 -19.18 -5.87
CA GLY A 88 4.20 -18.04 -5.43
C GLY A 88 4.28 -16.92 -6.47
N TRP A 89 3.29 -16.79 -7.35
CA TRP A 89 3.19 -15.70 -8.33
C TRP A 89 2.75 -14.39 -7.68
N MET A 90 1.97 -14.46 -6.60
CA MET A 90 1.51 -13.29 -5.83
C MET A 90 1.80 -13.47 -4.34
N SER A 91 2.42 -12.46 -3.74
CA SER A 91 2.52 -12.32 -2.29
C SER A 91 1.34 -11.53 -1.73
N LEU A 92 0.79 -12.03 -0.62
CA LEU A 92 -0.25 -11.34 0.13
C LEU A 92 0.37 -10.38 1.14
N SER A 93 -0.31 -9.26 1.40
CA SER A 93 0.07 -8.38 2.50
C SER A 93 -0.23 -9.03 3.86
N SER A 94 0.51 -8.63 4.90
CA SER A 94 0.31 -9.14 6.26
C SER A 94 -1.13 -9.02 6.77
N PRO A 95 -1.88 -7.91 6.54
CA PRO A 95 -3.27 -7.82 6.95
C PRO A 95 -4.20 -8.81 6.22
N VAL A 96 -3.89 -9.17 4.96
CA VAL A 96 -4.68 -10.17 4.22
C VAL A 96 -4.48 -11.55 4.86
N TRP A 97 -3.23 -11.96 5.10
CA TRP A 97 -2.94 -13.23 5.78
C TRP A 97 -3.67 -13.31 7.14
N ALA A 98 -3.52 -12.27 7.95
CA ALA A 98 -4.05 -12.24 9.32
C ALA A 98 -5.58 -12.16 9.40
N ASN A 99 -6.22 -11.43 8.48
CA ASN A 99 -7.59 -10.95 8.69
C ASN A 99 -8.59 -11.30 7.56
N MET A 100 -8.16 -11.66 6.36
CA MET A 100 -9.12 -11.94 5.27
C MET A 100 -9.95 -13.18 5.61
N GLY A 101 -11.28 -13.09 5.58
CA GLY A 101 -12.17 -14.20 5.92
C GLY A 101 -12.29 -14.51 7.42
N THR A 102 -11.73 -13.69 8.31
CA THR A 102 -11.89 -13.84 9.77
C THR A 102 -12.89 -12.83 10.34
N GLU A 103 -13.24 -12.94 11.62
CA GLU A 103 -13.96 -11.86 12.34
C GLU A 103 -13.03 -10.80 12.95
N ARG A 104 -11.70 -11.06 12.97
CA ARG A 104 -10.70 -10.17 13.56
C ARG A 104 -10.14 -9.15 12.55
N GLY A 105 -9.76 -7.97 13.05
CA GLY A 105 -8.98 -6.97 12.31
C GLY A 105 -9.59 -6.53 10.96
N LEU A 106 -8.73 -5.99 10.09
CA LEU A 106 -9.09 -5.56 8.74
C LEU A 106 -8.03 -6.00 7.72
N PRO A 107 -8.41 -6.33 6.47
CA PRO A 107 -7.46 -6.74 5.44
C PRO A 107 -6.89 -5.54 4.65
N ILE A 108 -6.69 -4.40 5.32
CA ILE A 108 -6.17 -3.15 4.74
C ILE A 108 -4.83 -2.80 5.40
N SER A 109 -3.88 -2.34 4.59
CA SER A 109 -2.51 -2.06 5.04
C SER A 109 -2.32 -0.64 5.55
N CYS A 110 -2.95 0.34 4.90
CA CYS A 110 -2.65 1.76 5.16
C CYS A 110 -3.90 2.63 5.21
N PHE A 111 -3.84 3.64 6.07
CA PHE A 111 -4.81 4.72 6.19
C PHE A 111 -4.11 6.08 6.20
N ASN A 112 -4.82 7.10 5.74
CA ASN A 112 -4.39 8.49 5.90
C ASN A 112 -5.56 9.42 6.19
N VAL A 113 -5.33 10.37 7.11
CA VAL A 113 -6.30 11.40 7.48
C VAL A 113 -5.84 12.80 7.08
N TYR A 114 -6.77 13.63 6.61
CA TYR A 114 -6.56 15.07 6.51
C TYR A 114 -6.94 15.73 7.84
N VAL A 115 -6.02 16.43 8.51
CA VAL A 115 -6.29 17.05 9.81
C VAL A 115 -6.76 18.50 9.62
N PRO A 116 -8.05 18.83 9.84
CA PRO A 116 -8.55 20.18 9.65
C PRO A 116 -8.19 21.12 10.80
N ASP A 117 -8.15 22.44 10.53
CA ASP A 117 -7.77 23.48 11.49
C ASP A 117 -8.89 23.89 12.46
N ASN A 118 -9.42 22.91 13.19
CA ASN A 118 -10.34 23.14 14.31
C ASN A 118 -10.32 21.95 15.29
N ILE A 119 -10.53 22.22 16.58
CA ILE A 119 -10.37 21.22 17.66
C ILE A 119 -11.32 20.02 17.51
N GLU A 120 -12.56 20.25 17.08
CA GLU A 120 -13.53 19.17 16.84
C GLU A 120 -13.04 18.22 15.74
N GLY A 121 -12.58 18.79 14.62
CA GLY A 121 -12.03 18.05 13.50
C GLY A 121 -10.74 17.31 13.86
N ILE A 122 -9.82 17.94 14.59
CA ILE A 122 -8.60 17.31 15.11
C ILE A 122 -8.97 16.10 15.98
N THR A 123 -9.90 16.29 16.93
CA THR A 123 -10.34 15.23 17.85
C THR A 123 -11.02 14.09 17.10
N ASN A 124 -11.83 14.40 16.09
CA ASN A 124 -12.42 13.39 15.21
C ASN A 124 -11.35 12.59 14.47
N LYS A 125 -10.30 13.23 13.93
CA LYS A 125 -9.19 12.54 13.25
C LYS A 125 -8.34 11.70 14.18
N ILE A 126 -8.08 12.15 15.42
CA ILE A 126 -7.45 11.34 16.45
C ILE A 126 -8.28 10.07 16.70
N ALA A 127 -9.60 10.19 16.85
CA ALA A 127 -10.47 9.04 17.05
C ALA A 127 -10.51 8.08 15.85
N GLU A 128 -10.41 8.59 14.62
CA GLU A 128 -10.22 7.75 13.43
C GLU A 128 -8.91 6.95 13.51
N VAL A 129 -7.79 7.62 13.80
CA VAL A 129 -6.46 6.99 13.90
C VAL A 129 -6.42 5.95 15.01
N ILE A 130 -7.02 6.20 16.18
CA ILE A 130 -7.16 5.21 17.26
C ILE A 130 -7.78 3.91 16.73
N MET A 131 -8.91 4.02 16.02
CA MET A 131 -9.61 2.85 15.52
C MET A 131 -8.87 2.16 14.37
N GLN A 132 -8.25 2.93 13.47
CA GLN A 132 -7.46 2.40 12.36
C GLN A 132 -6.23 1.63 12.86
N THR A 133 -5.50 2.21 13.83
CA THR A 133 -4.35 1.57 14.47
C THR A 133 -4.77 0.32 15.22
N LYS A 134 -5.84 0.37 16.03
CA LYS A 134 -6.39 -0.80 16.75
C LYS A 134 -6.73 -1.95 15.80
N LEU A 135 -7.26 -1.64 14.62
CA LEU A 135 -7.69 -2.62 13.63
C LEU A 135 -6.56 -3.13 12.73
N GLY A 136 -5.31 -2.71 12.97
CA GLY A 136 -4.11 -3.31 12.38
C GLY A 136 -3.55 -2.59 11.16
N GLY A 137 -4.01 -1.37 10.85
CA GLY A 137 -3.46 -0.58 9.74
C GLY A 137 -2.33 0.36 10.16
N GLY A 138 -1.34 0.54 9.29
CA GLY A 138 -0.41 1.67 9.39
C GLY A 138 -1.15 2.98 9.10
N THR A 139 -0.90 4.02 9.90
CA THR A 139 -1.64 5.29 9.79
C THR A 139 -0.72 6.43 9.38
N SER A 140 -1.32 7.49 8.86
CA SER A 140 -0.62 8.70 8.49
C SER A 140 -1.59 9.88 8.50
N GLY A 141 -1.07 11.10 8.50
CA GLY A 141 -1.92 12.28 8.41
C GLY A 141 -1.22 13.49 7.83
N TYR A 142 -1.99 14.33 7.15
CA TYR A 142 -1.54 15.62 6.66
C TYR A 142 -1.90 16.73 7.64
N PHE A 143 -0.89 17.50 8.06
CA PHE A 143 -0.98 18.55 9.08
C PHE A 143 -0.80 19.96 8.50
N GLY A 144 -0.50 20.10 7.20
CA GLY A 144 -0.25 21.42 6.58
C GLY A 144 -1.47 22.35 6.54
N ALA A 145 -2.66 21.85 6.87
CA ALA A 145 -3.85 22.66 7.04
C ALA A 145 -3.92 23.38 8.39
N LEU A 146 -3.23 22.89 9.42
CA LEU A 146 -3.24 23.47 10.75
C LEU A 146 -2.56 24.83 10.75
N ARG A 147 -3.07 25.77 11.54
CA ARG A 147 -2.40 27.07 11.71
C ARG A 147 -1.07 26.91 12.47
N PRO A 148 -0.06 27.73 12.16
CA PRO A 148 1.26 27.61 12.77
C PRO A 148 1.28 28.05 14.23
N LYS A 149 2.40 27.78 14.90
CA LYS A 149 2.65 28.22 16.27
C LYS A 149 2.53 29.73 16.37
N ASN A 150 1.96 30.20 17.48
CA ASN A 150 1.65 31.62 17.73
C ASN A 150 0.55 32.24 16.87
N ALA A 151 -0.04 31.51 15.92
CA ALA A 151 -1.20 32.01 15.18
C ALA A 151 -2.37 32.34 16.14
N PRO A 152 -3.13 33.42 15.89
CA PRO A 152 -4.23 33.82 16.76
C PRO A 152 -5.32 32.73 16.88
N VAL A 153 -5.82 32.52 18.09
CA VAL A 153 -7.05 31.76 18.36
C VAL A 153 -8.02 32.61 19.19
N SER A 154 -9.25 32.12 19.39
CA SER A 154 -10.31 32.84 20.12
C SER A 154 -9.84 33.31 21.50
N LYS A 155 -10.34 34.48 21.95
CA LYS A 155 -10.11 35.04 23.30
C LYS A 155 -8.63 35.30 23.64
N ASN A 156 -7.90 35.96 22.74
CA ASN A 156 -6.48 36.34 22.90
C ASN A 156 -5.51 35.16 23.10
N GLY A 157 -5.92 33.94 22.76
CA GLY A 157 -5.02 32.78 22.79
C GLY A 157 -4.11 32.71 21.57
N LYS A 158 -3.08 31.87 21.67
CA LYS A 158 -2.16 31.53 20.58
C LYS A 158 -2.14 30.02 20.35
N SER A 159 -2.04 29.61 19.09
CA SER A 159 -1.88 28.20 18.72
C SER A 159 -0.53 27.64 19.18
N SER A 160 -0.51 26.38 19.60
CA SER A 160 0.73 25.63 19.87
C SER A 160 1.44 25.16 18.59
N GLY A 161 0.79 25.30 17.43
CA GLY A 161 1.35 24.94 16.12
C GLY A 161 1.10 23.49 15.70
N ALA A 162 1.31 23.22 14.41
CA ALA A 162 1.03 21.94 13.77
C ALA A 162 1.85 20.80 14.39
N VAL A 163 3.12 21.04 14.73
CA VAL A 163 4.01 20.02 15.31
C VAL A 163 3.55 19.60 16.71
N SER A 164 3.13 20.56 17.55
CA SER A 164 2.58 20.25 18.88
C SER A 164 1.32 19.37 18.79
N PHE A 165 0.45 19.61 17.79
CA PHE A 165 -0.73 18.77 17.56
C PHE A 165 -0.43 17.36 17.04
N MET A 166 0.83 17.02 16.72
CA MET A 166 1.24 15.66 16.39
C MET A 166 1.47 14.80 17.65
N ASN A 167 1.76 15.41 18.82
CA ASN A 167 2.01 14.69 20.08
C ASN A 167 0.88 13.73 20.48
N PRO A 168 -0.42 14.12 20.41
CA PRO A 168 -1.50 13.19 20.65
C PRO A 168 -1.50 11.99 19.70
N PHE A 169 -1.19 12.19 18.41
CA PHE A 169 -1.16 11.12 17.40
C PHE A 169 -0.02 10.13 17.66
N GLU A 170 1.18 10.60 18.02
CA GLU A 170 2.28 9.73 18.44
C GLU A 170 1.90 8.94 19.71
N SER A 171 1.40 9.63 20.73
CA SER A 171 1.08 9.05 22.04
C SER A 171 0.04 7.92 21.93
N ILE A 172 -1.05 8.12 21.18
CA ILE A 172 -2.06 7.07 20.99
C ILE A 172 -1.50 5.89 20.20
N THR A 173 -0.66 6.16 19.20
CA THR A 173 -0.15 5.13 18.29
C THR A 173 0.86 4.23 19.00
N ASN A 174 1.66 4.81 19.88
CA ASN A 174 2.58 4.08 20.77
C ASN A 174 1.84 3.26 21.83
N THR A 175 0.68 3.73 22.29
CA THR A 175 -0.13 3.07 23.32
C THR A 175 -0.90 1.87 22.75
N ILE A 176 -1.38 1.97 21.52
CA ILE A 176 -2.22 0.94 20.89
C ILE A 176 -1.33 -0.13 20.26
N SER A 177 -1.37 -1.34 20.82
CA SER A 177 -0.70 -2.52 20.25
C SER A 177 -1.57 -3.18 19.17
N GLN A 178 -0.97 -3.50 18.02
CA GLN A 178 -1.61 -4.29 16.97
C GLN A 178 -1.47 -5.78 17.33
N GLY A 179 -2.50 -6.32 18.00
CA GLY A 179 -2.61 -7.77 18.27
C GLY A 179 -1.47 -8.35 19.12
N GLY A 180 -0.80 -7.55 19.95
CA GLY A 180 0.29 -8.01 20.81
C GLY A 180 1.64 -8.24 20.12
N VAL A 181 1.76 -7.96 18.81
CA VAL A 181 2.94 -8.32 18.01
C VAL A 181 3.72 -7.11 17.48
N ARG A 182 3.07 -5.97 17.18
CA ARG A 182 3.74 -4.72 16.76
C ARG A 182 3.08 -3.49 17.37
N ARG A 183 3.89 -2.50 17.74
CA ARG A 183 3.40 -1.14 18.07
C ARG A 183 2.83 -0.50 16.81
N GLY A 184 1.81 0.34 16.96
CA GLY A 184 1.34 1.16 15.84
C GLY A 184 2.46 2.03 15.29
N ALA A 185 2.33 2.44 14.03
CA ALA A 185 3.22 3.43 13.41
C ALA A 185 2.37 4.49 12.69
N PHE A 186 2.83 5.73 12.77
CA PHE A 186 2.16 6.89 12.21
C PHE A 186 3.16 7.77 11.45
N ALA A 187 2.81 8.22 10.24
CA ALA A 187 3.57 9.22 9.48
C ALA A 187 2.85 10.57 9.39
N ALA A 188 3.49 11.66 9.82
CA ALA A 188 2.99 13.02 9.64
C ALA A 188 3.55 13.65 8.35
N TYR A 189 2.71 14.35 7.59
CA TYR A 189 3.10 15.12 6.42
C TYR A 189 2.86 16.61 6.63
N LEU A 190 3.87 17.43 6.32
CA LEU A 190 3.82 18.89 6.44
C LEU A 190 4.45 19.54 5.18
N ASP A 191 3.86 20.62 4.69
CA ASP A 191 4.42 21.38 3.57
C ASP A 191 5.72 22.09 3.97
N ILE A 192 6.69 22.14 3.05
CA ILE A 192 7.99 22.79 3.29
C ILE A 192 7.84 24.31 3.48
N GLU A 193 6.76 24.89 2.96
CA GLU A 193 6.40 26.29 3.11
C GLU A 193 5.73 26.62 4.45
N HIS A 194 5.34 25.61 5.24
CA HIS A 194 4.64 25.82 6.49
C HIS A 194 5.54 26.51 7.53
N GLU A 195 5.02 27.47 8.29
CA GLU A 195 5.84 28.28 9.23
C GLU A 195 6.47 27.43 10.36
N ASP A 196 5.86 26.29 10.70
CA ASP A 196 6.42 25.34 11.68
C ASP A 196 7.45 24.35 11.09
N ILE A 197 7.86 24.49 9.82
CA ILE A 197 8.78 23.55 9.14
C ILE A 197 10.10 23.36 9.90
N GLU A 198 10.58 24.42 10.55
CA GLU A 198 11.83 24.42 11.32
C GLU A 198 11.76 23.59 12.60
N GLU A 199 10.57 23.51 13.20
CA GLU A 199 10.29 22.62 14.33
C GLU A 199 10.07 21.19 13.82
N PHE A 200 9.41 21.04 12.67
CA PHE A 200 9.08 19.74 12.07
C PHE A 200 10.31 18.93 11.64
N ILE A 201 11.30 19.54 10.99
CA ILE A 201 12.52 18.81 10.57
C ILE A 201 13.42 18.39 11.75
N LYS A 202 13.14 18.89 12.96
CA LYS A 202 13.82 18.54 14.21
C LYS A 202 13.17 17.39 14.96
N ILE A 203 12.07 16.82 14.46
CA ILE A 203 11.49 15.58 15.00
C ILE A 203 12.60 14.52 15.12
N ARG A 204 12.62 13.76 16.23
CA ARG A 204 13.70 12.83 16.66
C ARG A 204 15.06 13.47 17.01
N ASP A 205 15.19 14.79 17.07
CA ASP A 205 16.34 15.38 17.78
C ASP A 205 16.28 15.02 19.26
N HIS A 206 17.41 15.05 19.95
CA HIS A 206 17.49 14.72 21.37
C HIS A 206 16.54 15.54 22.27
N ASN A 207 16.20 16.77 21.84
CA ASN A 207 15.31 17.69 22.55
C ASN A 207 13.87 17.71 21.98
N SER A 208 13.55 16.86 21.02
CA SER A 208 12.19 16.74 20.45
C SER A 208 11.29 15.92 21.37
N GLU A 209 10.05 16.36 21.57
CA GLU A 209 9.03 15.56 22.26
C GLU A 209 8.55 14.37 21.41
N LEU A 210 8.63 14.50 20.09
CA LEU A 210 8.27 13.47 19.11
C LEU A 210 9.50 12.62 18.79
N GLN A 211 9.46 11.34 19.16
CA GLN A 211 10.59 10.40 19.00
C GLN A 211 10.22 9.16 18.17
N ASN A 212 8.94 8.81 18.08
CA ASN A 212 8.49 7.55 17.49
C ASN A 212 7.63 7.74 16.23
N ILE A 213 7.18 8.96 15.96
CA ILE A 213 6.47 9.30 14.74
C ILE A 213 7.42 9.28 13.54
N HIS A 214 6.94 8.85 12.39
CA HIS A 214 7.59 9.05 11.11
C HIS A 214 7.12 10.40 10.53
N PHE A 215 7.93 11.02 9.68
CA PHE A 215 7.60 12.34 9.17
C PHE A 215 8.07 12.56 7.73
N GLY A 216 7.28 13.27 6.94
CA GLY A 216 7.51 13.55 5.53
C GLY A 216 7.26 15.02 5.20
N VAL A 217 8.11 15.58 4.35
CA VAL A 217 8.01 16.96 3.90
C VAL A 217 7.43 16.99 2.48
N CYS A 218 6.34 17.73 2.30
CA CYS A 218 5.68 17.98 1.02
C CYS A 218 6.35 19.18 0.33
N ILE A 219 6.82 19.00 -0.90
CA ILE A 219 7.63 20.00 -1.63
C ILE A 219 6.99 20.29 -2.99
N SER A 220 6.72 21.57 -3.25
CA SER A 220 6.23 22.06 -4.54
C SER A 220 7.36 22.30 -5.55
N ASP A 221 7.04 22.23 -6.85
CA ASP A 221 7.94 22.62 -7.93
C ASP A 221 8.31 24.10 -7.83
N ALA A 222 7.38 24.94 -7.35
CA ALA A 222 7.62 26.36 -7.12
C ALA A 222 8.72 26.58 -6.07
N TRP A 223 8.67 25.85 -4.95
CA TRP A 223 9.70 25.91 -3.93
C TRP A 223 11.07 25.47 -4.47
N ILE A 224 11.11 24.36 -5.21
CA ILE A 224 12.35 23.84 -5.83
C ILE A 224 12.93 24.83 -6.83
N LYS A 225 12.11 25.49 -7.66
CA LYS A 225 12.58 26.48 -8.64
C LYS A 225 13.33 27.64 -7.96
N ASP A 226 12.80 28.15 -6.87
CA ASP A 226 13.45 29.25 -6.13
C ASP A 226 14.72 28.77 -5.41
N PHE A 227 14.71 27.56 -4.85
CA PHE A 227 15.92 26.92 -4.30
C PHE A 227 17.03 26.82 -5.36
N VAL A 228 16.70 26.33 -6.57
CA VAL A 228 17.65 26.17 -7.68
C VAL A 228 18.17 27.52 -8.19
N ARG A 229 17.36 28.58 -8.11
CA ARG A 229 17.77 29.96 -8.43
C ARG A 229 18.71 30.59 -7.39
N GLY A 230 18.96 29.90 -6.27
CA GLY A 230 19.87 30.37 -5.23
C GLY A 230 19.21 31.24 -4.17
N ASP A 231 17.90 31.10 -3.91
CA ASP A 231 17.27 31.71 -2.73
C ASP A 231 17.99 31.22 -1.46
N GLU A 232 18.69 32.14 -0.79
CA GLU A 232 19.55 31.82 0.36
C GLU A 232 18.80 31.13 1.49
N LYS A 233 17.56 31.55 1.79
CA LYS A 233 16.75 30.97 2.86
C LYS A 233 16.35 29.55 2.52
N LYS A 234 15.94 29.29 1.28
CA LYS A 234 15.58 27.95 0.82
C LYS A 234 16.79 27.02 0.74
N VAL A 235 17.95 27.53 0.31
CA VAL A 235 19.21 26.77 0.31
C VAL A 235 19.60 26.36 1.73
N ASP A 236 19.50 27.27 2.70
CA ASP A 236 19.80 26.96 4.09
C ASP A 236 18.80 25.95 4.71
N LEU A 237 17.51 26.13 4.46
CA LEU A 237 16.49 25.17 4.89
C LEU A 237 16.73 23.78 4.27
N TRP A 238 17.08 23.72 2.98
CA TRP A 238 17.42 22.46 2.30
C TRP A 238 18.60 21.75 2.94
N LYS A 239 19.67 22.48 3.29
CA LYS A 239 20.84 21.92 3.99
C LYS A 239 20.45 21.28 5.32
N ARG A 240 19.60 21.95 6.10
CA ARG A 240 19.11 21.44 7.39
C ARG A 240 18.22 20.21 7.21
N LEU A 241 17.36 20.20 6.20
CA LEU A 241 16.56 19.04 5.84
C LEU A 241 17.44 17.84 5.47
N LEU A 242 18.45 18.04 4.61
CA LEU A 242 19.38 16.98 4.22
C LEU A 242 20.21 16.47 5.40
N LYS A 243 20.61 17.35 6.33
CA LYS A 243 21.27 16.95 7.57
C LYS A 243 20.37 16.03 8.39
N SER A 244 19.11 16.39 8.60
CA SER A 244 18.13 15.56 9.31
C SER A 244 17.98 14.18 8.64
N ARG A 245 17.85 14.15 7.30
CA ARG A 245 17.77 12.89 6.53
C ARG A 245 19.01 12.02 6.66
N LYS A 246 20.20 12.62 6.67
CA LYS A 246 21.46 11.89 6.84
C LYS A 246 21.57 11.28 8.23
N GLU A 247 21.15 12.00 9.26
CA GLU A 247 21.29 11.58 10.65
C GLU A 247 20.21 10.57 11.06
N LYS A 248 19.00 10.68 10.50
CA LYS A 248 17.80 9.96 10.97
C LYS A 248 17.14 9.07 9.93
N GLY A 249 17.53 9.16 8.66
CA GLY A 249 16.82 8.57 7.52
C GLY A 249 15.56 9.32 7.08
N GLU A 250 15.16 10.37 7.81
CA GLU A 250 13.91 11.13 7.67
C GLU A 250 14.16 12.63 7.79
N PRO A 251 13.30 13.52 7.26
CA PRO A 251 11.94 13.28 6.76
C PRO A 251 11.89 12.57 5.41
N TYR A 252 10.80 11.86 5.10
CA TYR A 252 10.45 11.48 3.72
C TYR A 252 10.33 12.71 2.82
N ILE A 253 10.51 12.53 1.51
CA ILE A 253 10.29 13.59 0.52
C ILE A 253 9.06 13.25 -0.30
N PHE A 254 8.07 14.13 -0.28
CA PHE A 254 6.87 14.03 -1.09
C PHE A 254 6.83 15.18 -2.10
N PHE A 255 7.02 14.88 -3.38
CA PHE A 255 6.93 15.88 -4.44
C PHE A 255 5.47 16.16 -4.80
N THR A 256 4.88 17.19 -4.19
CA THR A 256 3.44 17.49 -4.25
C THR A 256 2.94 17.67 -5.68
N ASP A 257 3.69 18.40 -6.51
CA ASP A 257 3.29 18.71 -7.87
C ASP A 257 3.45 17.50 -8.79
N ASN A 258 4.49 16.68 -8.61
CA ASN A 258 4.64 15.42 -9.34
C ASN A 258 3.48 14.45 -9.03
N ALA A 259 3.10 14.30 -7.76
CA ALA A 259 1.96 13.47 -7.37
C ALA A 259 0.65 13.98 -7.98
N ASN A 260 0.38 15.29 -7.89
CA ASN A 260 -0.87 15.87 -8.38
C ASN A 260 -0.95 16.02 -9.91
N LYS A 261 0.18 16.16 -10.60
CA LYS A 261 0.25 16.19 -12.07
C LYS A 261 0.02 14.80 -12.67
N ASN A 262 0.47 13.74 -12.01
CA ASN A 262 0.40 12.37 -12.51
C ASN A 262 -0.78 11.56 -11.93
N LYS A 263 -1.60 12.16 -11.05
CA LYS A 263 -2.79 11.50 -10.51
C LYS A 263 -3.79 11.09 -11.62
N PRO A 264 -4.63 10.07 -11.38
CA PRO A 264 -5.67 9.64 -12.30
C PRO A 264 -6.55 10.80 -12.81
N VAL A 265 -7.02 10.69 -14.06
CA VAL A 265 -7.86 11.72 -14.72
C VAL A 265 -9.07 12.09 -13.88
N VAL A 266 -9.74 11.10 -13.28
CA VAL A 266 -10.89 11.33 -12.39
C VAL A 266 -10.57 12.27 -11.22
N TYR A 267 -9.37 12.22 -10.65
CA TYR A 267 -8.96 13.12 -9.58
C TYR A 267 -8.59 14.51 -10.07
N LYS A 268 -8.22 14.66 -11.35
CA LYS A 268 -7.99 15.97 -11.98
C LYS A 268 -9.31 16.66 -12.25
N GLU A 269 -10.25 15.95 -12.88
CA GLU A 269 -11.55 16.50 -13.28
C GLU A 269 -12.45 16.82 -12.09
N GLN A 270 -12.30 16.11 -10.97
CA GLN A 270 -13.06 16.37 -9.73
C GLN A 270 -12.27 17.18 -8.69
N ASP A 271 -11.14 17.78 -9.08
CA ASP A 271 -10.28 18.61 -8.22
C ASP A 271 -9.92 17.97 -6.87
N MET A 272 -9.60 16.68 -6.89
CA MET A 272 -9.22 15.93 -5.69
C MET A 272 -7.71 16.03 -5.49
N LYS A 273 -7.27 16.87 -4.56
CA LYS A 273 -5.85 17.06 -4.23
C LYS A 273 -5.29 15.90 -3.39
N ILE A 274 -4.07 15.49 -3.71
CA ILE A 274 -3.26 14.58 -2.89
C ILE A 274 -2.35 15.46 -2.03
N TYR A 275 -2.59 15.48 -0.72
CA TYR A 275 -1.88 16.35 0.23
C TYR A 275 -0.61 15.73 0.83
N GLY A 276 -0.55 14.41 0.86
CA GLY A 276 0.59 13.64 1.37
C GLY A 276 0.38 12.16 1.04
N SER A 277 1.37 11.34 1.40
CA SER A 277 1.34 9.90 1.14
C SER A 277 0.98 9.12 2.41
N ASN A 278 1.13 7.79 2.39
CA ASN A 278 0.93 6.92 3.54
C ASN A 278 2.21 6.76 4.38
N LEU A 279 2.19 5.83 5.33
CA LEU A 279 3.33 5.47 6.18
C LEU A 279 4.59 5.10 5.39
N CYS A 280 4.46 4.45 4.23
CA CYS A 280 5.58 3.93 3.44
C CYS A 280 5.84 4.72 2.14
N SER A 281 5.16 5.85 1.96
CA SER A 281 5.32 6.80 0.86
C SER A 281 4.89 6.34 -0.55
N GLU A 282 4.36 5.13 -0.73
CA GLU A 282 3.95 4.59 -2.04
C GLU A 282 2.54 5.01 -2.49
N ILE A 283 1.67 5.46 -1.57
CA ILE A 283 0.25 5.70 -1.85
C ILE A 283 -0.04 7.15 -2.21
N MET A 284 -0.53 7.36 -3.43
CA MET A 284 -0.86 8.66 -3.99
C MET A 284 -2.38 8.85 -4.11
N LEU A 285 -3.07 8.99 -2.97
CA LEU A 285 -4.53 9.08 -2.91
C LEU A 285 -5.00 10.38 -2.24
N PRO A 286 -6.16 10.94 -2.65
CA PRO A 286 -6.68 12.15 -2.04
C PRO A 286 -7.27 11.84 -0.66
N SER A 287 -7.12 12.78 0.26
CA SER A 287 -7.81 12.79 1.56
C SER A 287 -8.41 14.17 1.80
N ASN A 288 -9.50 14.22 2.56
CA ASN A 288 -10.15 15.45 2.97
C ASN A 288 -10.87 15.25 4.32
N GLU A 289 -11.52 16.28 4.83
CA GLU A 289 -12.22 16.19 6.13
C GLU A 289 -13.22 15.03 6.21
N LYS A 290 -13.86 14.68 5.09
CA LYS A 290 -14.93 13.69 5.00
C LYS A 290 -14.45 12.30 4.57
N GLU A 291 -13.26 12.18 3.98
CA GLU A 291 -12.75 10.95 3.37
C GLU A 291 -11.29 10.75 3.75
N SER A 292 -11.02 9.63 4.43
CA SER A 292 -9.69 9.19 4.84
C SER A 292 -9.30 8.07 3.89
N PHE A 293 -8.20 8.20 3.15
CA PHE A 293 -7.89 7.20 2.13
C PHE A 293 -7.51 5.86 2.76
N VAL A 294 -7.72 4.78 2.01
CA VAL A 294 -7.30 3.43 2.38
C VAL A 294 -6.64 2.74 1.20
N CYS A 295 -5.77 1.77 1.47
CA CYS A 295 -5.19 0.93 0.43
C CYS A 295 -5.12 -0.55 0.84
N CYS A 296 -5.57 -1.43 -0.06
CA CYS A 296 -5.23 -2.85 -0.03
C CYS A 296 -4.04 -3.13 -0.94
N LEU A 297 -3.15 -4.00 -0.48
CA LEU A 297 -1.88 -4.31 -1.13
C LEU A 297 -1.69 -5.81 -1.33
N SER A 298 -1.11 -6.19 -2.45
CA SER A 298 -0.53 -7.49 -2.77
C SER A 298 0.53 -7.27 -3.84
N SER A 299 1.49 -8.18 -3.99
CA SER A 299 2.66 -7.95 -4.86
C SER A 299 2.90 -9.11 -5.80
N MET A 300 3.10 -8.82 -7.09
CA MET A 300 3.54 -9.83 -8.06
C MET A 300 5.00 -10.21 -7.82
N ASN A 301 5.32 -11.49 -7.89
CA ASN A 301 6.69 -11.97 -7.75
C ASN A 301 7.42 -11.93 -9.09
N LEU A 302 8.30 -10.94 -9.28
CA LEU A 302 9.04 -10.78 -10.53
C LEU A 302 10.10 -11.85 -10.74
N GLU A 303 10.57 -12.55 -9.70
CA GLU A 303 11.52 -13.66 -9.86
C GLU A 303 10.96 -14.78 -10.77
N LEU A 304 9.63 -14.90 -10.78
CA LEU A 304 8.87 -15.84 -11.60
C LEU A 304 8.20 -15.16 -12.80
N TYR A 305 8.62 -13.96 -13.19
CA TYR A 305 7.97 -13.16 -14.25
C TYR A 305 7.75 -13.96 -15.54
N ASP A 306 8.76 -14.70 -15.99
CA ASP A 306 8.67 -15.46 -17.24
C ASP A 306 7.66 -16.63 -17.20
N GLU A 307 7.25 -17.06 -16.00
CA GLU A 307 6.23 -18.11 -15.83
C GLU A 307 4.80 -17.55 -15.92
N TRP A 308 4.56 -16.37 -15.37
CA TRP A 308 3.19 -15.83 -15.27
C TRP A 308 2.90 -14.68 -16.23
N LYS A 309 3.91 -14.12 -16.91
CA LYS A 309 3.71 -12.96 -17.80
C LYS A 309 2.65 -13.23 -18.87
N ASP A 310 2.48 -14.45 -19.37
CA ASP A 310 1.52 -14.76 -20.43
C ASP A 310 0.24 -15.45 -19.90
N THR A 311 -0.01 -15.36 -18.59
CA THR A 311 -1.19 -15.94 -17.93
C THR A 311 -2.14 -14.87 -17.37
N ASP A 312 -3.26 -15.30 -16.78
CA ASP A 312 -4.23 -14.43 -16.11
C ASP A 312 -3.79 -13.97 -14.71
N ALA A 313 -2.51 -14.13 -14.33
CA ALA A 313 -2.07 -13.88 -12.97
C ALA A 313 -2.35 -12.43 -12.50
N VAL A 314 -2.00 -11.42 -13.30
CA VAL A 314 -2.26 -10.01 -12.96
C VAL A 314 -3.77 -9.72 -12.85
N LYS A 315 -4.56 -10.33 -13.74
CA LYS A 315 -6.02 -10.20 -13.74
C LYS A 315 -6.60 -10.77 -12.44
N LEU A 316 -6.26 -12.01 -12.10
CA LEU A 316 -6.67 -12.66 -10.85
C LEU A 316 -6.23 -11.84 -9.63
N SER A 317 -5.03 -11.26 -9.62
CA SER A 317 -4.57 -10.39 -8.53
C SER A 317 -5.43 -9.13 -8.37
N VAL A 318 -5.89 -8.52 -9.46
CA VAL A 318 -6.80 -7.36 -9.39
C VAL A 318 -8.19 -7.77 -8.88
N TYR A 319 -8.73 -8.90 -9.33
CA TYR A 319 -9.97 -9.46 -8.77
C TYR A 319 -9.83 -9.72 -7.27
N PHE A 320 -8.71 -10.29 -6.84
CA PHE A 320 -8.42 -10.55 -5.44
C PHE A 320 -8.38 -9.27 -4.61
N LEU A 321 -7.70 -8.21 -5.09
CA LEU A 321 -7.65 -6.92 -4.40
C LEU A 321 -9.01 -6.21 -4.32
N ASP A 322 -9.86 -6.30 -5.36
CA ASP A 322 -11.24 -5.79 -5.30
C ASP A 322 -12.08 -6.56 -4.26
N ALA A 323 -11.83 -7.87 -4.11
CA ALA A 323 -12.46 -8.69 -3.07
C ALA A 323 -12.01 -8.24 -1.68
N VAL A 324 -10.70 -8.11 -1.45
CA VAL A 324 -10.14 -7.60 -0.18
C VAL A 324 -10.76 -6.26 0.20
N LEU A 325 -10.88 -5.34 -0.75
CA LEU A 325 -11.49 -4.04 -0.51
C LEU A 325 -13.00 -4.13 -0.22
N THR A 326 -13.69 -5.09 -0.85
CA THR A 326 -15.09 -5.40 -0.56
C THR A 326 -15.27 -5.92 0.85
N GLU A 327 -14.38 -6.79 1.32
CA GLU A 327 -14.40 -7.29 2.70
C GLU A 327 -14.22 -6.14 3.70
N PHE A 328 -13.24 -5.27 3.47
CA PHE A 328 -13.04 -4.06 4.27
C PHE A 328 -14.31 -3.19 4.35
N ILE A 329 -14.97 -2.94 3.21
CA ILE A 329 -16.20 -2.13 3.15
C ILE A 329 -17.34 -2.75 3.96
N LYS A 330 -17.42 -4.10 3.97
CA LYS A 330 -18.41 -4.86 4.74
C LYS A 330 -18.09 -4.83 6.23
N LYS A 331 -16.88 -5.21 6.63
CA LYS A 331 -16.42 -5.27 8.03
C LYS A 331 -16.49 -3.92 8.75
N THR A 332 -16.17 -2.83 8.05
CA THR A 332 -16.21 -1.48 8.64
C THR A 332 -17.62 -0.90 8.78
N LYS A 333 -18.67 -1.60 8.33
CA LYS A 333 -20.05 -1.14 8.48
C LYS A 333 -20.42 -1.17 9.97
N GLY A 334 -20.79 -0.01 10.52
CA GLY A 334 -21.24 0.12 11.91
C GLY A 334 -20.12 0.33 12.92
N ILE A 335 -18.85 0.19 12.53
CA ILE A 335 -17.72 0.52 13.40
C ILE A 335 -17.59 2.04 13.52
N ARG A 336 -17.66 2.54 14.76
CA ARG A 336 -17.50 3.97 15.09
C ARG A 336 -16.15 4.46 14.59
N HIS A 337 -16.09 5.71 14.09
CA HIS A 337 -14.90 6.34 13.52
C HIS A 337 -14.30 5.70 12.26
N MET A 338 -14.87 4.61 11.71
CA MET A 338 -14.43 4.04 10.42
C MET A 338 -15.24 4.54 9.21
N LYS A 339 -16.24 5.41 9.44
CA LYS A 339 -17.12 5.92 8.37
C LYS A 339 -16.37 6.68 7.26
N PRO A 340 -15.38 7.55 7.54
CA PRO A 340 -14.65 8.26 6.48
C PRO A 340 -13.81 7.32 5.61
N ALA A 341 -13.10 6.37 6.22
CA ALA A 341 -12.33 5.35 5.51
C ALA A 341 -13.22 4.44 4.64
N ARG A 342 -14.34 3.96 5.19
CA ARG A 342 -15.33 3.18 4.44
C ARG A 342 -15.96 3.97 3.30
N ARG A 343 -16.24 5.27 3.52
CA ARG A 343 -16.78 6.16 2.49
C ARG A 343 -15.79 6.30 1.33
N PHE A 344 -14.52 6.52 1.62
CA PHE A 344 -13.45 6.56 0.62
C PHE A 344 -13.42 5.25 -0.19
N ALA A 345 -13.28 4.10 0.47
CA ALA A 345 -13.20 2.80 -0.20
C ALA A 345 -14.38 2.52 -1.12
N LYS A 346 -15.61 2.83 -0.69
CA LYS A 346 -16.82 2.64 -1.50
C LYS A 346 -16.85 3.49 -2.77
N ARG A 347 -16.28 4.69 -2.74
CA ARG A 347 -16.42 5.68 -3.81
C ARG A 347 -15.25 5.68 -4.79
N HIS A 348 -14.06 5.32 -4.31
CA HIS A 348 -12.82 5.33 -5.08
C HIS A 348 -12.38 3.94 -5.52
N ARG A 349 -12.67 2.93 -4.70
CA ARG A 349 -12.17 1.56 -4.84
C ARG A 349 -10.67 1.50 -5.21
N ALA A 350 -9.85 2.31 -4.55
CA ALA A 350 -8.41 2.35 -4.83
C ALA A 350 -7.75 1.03 -4.39
N ILE A 351 -6.97 0.43 -5.27
CA ILE A 351 -6.14 -0.76 -4.98
C ILE A 351 -4.68 -0.47 -5.32
N GLY A 352 -3.76 -1.22 -4.72
CA GLY A 352 -2.32 -1.14 -5.00
C GLY A 352 -1.72 -2.52 -5.26
N LEU A 353 -1.68 -2.93 -6.52
CA LEU A 353 -0.87 -4.07 -6.95
C LEU A 353 0.60 -3.62 -7.07
N GLY A 354 1.44 -4.18 -6.20
CA GLY A 354 2.88 -3.95 -6.18
C GLY A 354 3.66 -5.05 -6.86
N VAL A 355 4.97 -5.04 -6.63
CA VAL A 355 5.89 -6.10 -7.06
C VAL A 355 6.90 -6.38 -5.96
N LEU A 356 7.51 -7.56 -6.01
CA LEU A 356 8.73 -7.92 -5.28
C LEU A 356 9.59 -8.82 -6.16
N GLY A 357 10.79 -9.16 -5.72
CA GLY A 357 11.68 -10.07 -6.44
C GLY A 357 12.37 -9.43 -7.64
N TRP A 358 12.44 -8.09 -7.74
CA TRP A 358 13.08 -7.44 -8.88
C TRP A 358 14.56 -7.78 -9.01
N HIS A 359 15.34 -7.61 -7.94
CA HIS A 359 16.77 -7.92 -7.98
C HIS A 359 17.01 -9.42 -8.14
N ALA A 360 16.17 -10.27 -7.54
CA ALA A 360 16.23 -11.72 -7.74
C ALA A 360 15.99 -12.12 -9.21
N TYR A 361 15.04 -11.48 -9.90
CA TYR A 361 14.82 -11.67 -11.34
C TYR A 361 16.05 -11.29 -12.16
N LEU A 362 16.66 -10.14 -11.84
CA LEU A 362 17.87 -9.69 -12.53
C LEU A 362 19.05 -10.64 -12.31
N GLN A 363 19.26 -11.09 -11.07
CA GLN A 363 20.30 -12.06 -10.71
C GLN A 363 20.09 -13.40 -11.45
N LYS A 364 18.87 -13.94 -11.44
CA LYS A 364 18.49 -15.18 -12.17
C LYS A 364 18.79 -15.13 -13.66
N ASN A 365 18.79 -13.94 -14.26
CA ASN A 365 19.06 -13.73 -15.68
C ASN A 365 20.46 -13.19 -15.96
N ASN A 366 21.35 -13.13 -14.95
CA ASN A 366 22.70 -12.56 -15.06
C ASN A 366 22.71 -11.11 -15.59
N ILE A 367 21.75 -10.30 -15.14
CA ILE A 367 21.58 -8.91 -15.54
C ILE A 367 22.00 -8.00 -14.39
N ALA A 368 22.97 -7.10 -14.63
CA ALA A 368 23.39 -6.14 -13.63
C ALA A 368 22.28 -5.10 -13.36
N PHE A 369 22.09 -4.73 -12.08
CA PHE A 369 21.03 -3.80 -11.65
C PHE A 369 21.02 -2.47 -12.41
N GLU A 370 22.19 -1.88 -12.64
CA GLU A 370 22.36 -0.57 -13.30
C GLU A 370 22.47 -0.64 -14.83
N SER A 371 22.35 -1.83 -15.42
CA SER A 371 22.51 -2.04 -16.86
C SER A 371 21.41 -1.37 -17.69
N LEU A 372 21.69 -1.13 -18.98
CA LEU A 372 20.68 -0.66 -19.94
C LEU A 372 19.55 -1.69 -20.09
N GLU A 373 19.89 -2.98 -20.06
CA GLU A 373 18.93 -4.08 -20.15
C GLU A 373 17.94 -4.08 -18.98
N SER A 374 18.43 -3.93 -17.74
CA SER A 374 17.59 -3.75 -16.54
C SER A 374 16.58 -2.60 -16.71
N LYS A 375 17.01 -1.46 -17.27
CA LYS A 375 16.12 -0.31 -17.55
C LYS A 375 15.07 -0.61 -18.62
N GLN A 376 15.43 -1.36 -19.66
CA GLN A 376 14.48 -1.78 -20.71
C GLN A 376 13.44 -2.76 -20.16
N LEU A 377 13.89 -3.74 -19.36
CA LEU A 377 13.02 -4.70 -18.69
C LEU A 377 12.08 -4.02 -17.69
N THR A 378 12.58 -3.07 -16.90
CA THR A 378 11.74 -2.24 -16.01
C THR A 378 10.58 -1.60 -16.80
N ASN A 379 10.89 -0.92 -17.92
CA ASN A 379 9.84 -0.29 -18.73
C ASN A 379 8.86 -1.30 -19.33
N LYS A 380 9.34 -2.46 -19.76
CA LYS A 380 8.51 -3.52 -20.37
C LYS A 380 7.56 -4.14 -19.34
N ILE A 381 8.12 -4.63 -18.23
CA ILE A 381 7.40 -5.40 -17.21
C ILE A 381 6.34 -4.53 -16.53
N PHE A 382 6.71 -3.33 -16.07
CA PHE A 382 5.76 -2.47 -15.34
C PHE A 382 4.65 -1.95 -16.25
N ARG A 383 4.94 -1.69 -17.53
CA ARG A 383 3.92 -1.31 -18.51
C ARG A 383 2.95 -2.45 -18.78
N ASP A 384 3.44 -3.68 -18.88
CA ASP A 384 2.62 -4.87 -19.07
C ASP A 384 1.66 -5.09 -17.89
N ILE A 385 2.18 -5.06 -16.65
CA ILE A 385 1.36 -5.19 -15.43
C ILE A 385 0.31 -4.07 -15.37
N GLN A 386 0.70 -2.82 -15.62
CA GLN A 386 -0.22 -1.67 -15.62
C GLN A 386 -1.34 -1.84 -16.65
N ASN A 387 -1.00 -2.26 -17.87
CA ASN A 387 -1.97 -2.47 -18.93
C ASN A 387 -2.99 -3.55 -18.55
N LYS A 388 -2.52 -4.71 -18.10
CA LYS A 388 -3.37 -5.82 -17.66
C LYS A 388 -4.26 -5.42 -16.48
N ALA A 389 -3.72 -4.71 -15.50
CA ALA A 389 -4.48 -4.25 -14.34
C ALA A 389 -5.56 -3.23 -14.74
N ASN A 390 -5.26 -2.32 -15.66
CA ASN A 390 -6.21 -1.32 -16.15
C ASN A 390 -7.31 -1.95 -17.02
N ILE A 391 -6.97 -2.93 -17.86
CA ILE A 391 -7.96 -3.73 -18.63
C ILE A 391 -8.90 -4.45 -17.67
N THR A 392 -8.35 -5.15 -16.67
CA THR A 392 -9.13 -5.87 -15.66
C THR A 392 -10.05 -4.93 -14.86
N SER A 393 -9.59 -3.71 -14.56
CA SER A 393 -10.42 -2.68 -13.91
C SER A 393 -11.64 -2.30 -14.75
N ARG A 394 -11.53 -2.30 -16.09
CA ARG A 394 -12.67 -2.06 -17.00
C ARG A 394 -13.63 -3.26 -17.03
N GLU A 395 -13.10 -4.47 -17.08
CA GLU A 395 -13.91 -5.71 -17.02
C GLU A 395 -14.72 -5.80 -15.73
N LEU A 396 -14.10 -5.46 -14.60
CA LEU A 396 -14.79 -5.39 -13.30
C LEU A 396 -15.84 -4.27 -13.25
N ALA A 397 -15.66 -3.17 -14.00
CA ALA A 397 -16.65 -2.12 -14.09
C ALA A 397 -17.89 -2.57 -14.86
N LEU A 398 -17.70 -3.34 -15.94
CA LEU A 398 -18.79 -3.90 -16.74
C LEU A 398 -19.59 -4.94 -15.95
N SER A 399 -18.90 -5.82 -15.21
CA SER A 399 -19.52 -6.91 -14.46
C SER A 399 -20.12 -6.47 -13.11
N LEU A 400 -19.41 -5.65 -12.34
CA LEU A 400 -19.80 -5.27 -10.97
C LEU A 400 -20.24 -3.81 -10.82
N GLY A 401 -20.20 -3.04 -11.92
CA GLY A 401 -20.55 -1.63 -11.96
C GLY A 401 -19.44 -0.68 -11.50
N GLU A 402 -19.60 0.60 -11.83
CA GLU A 402 -18.67 1.66 -11.39
C GLU A 402 -19.06 2.21 -10.00
N PRO A 403 -18.09 2.49 -9.12
CA PRO A 403 -18.32 3.24 -7.88
C PRO A 403 -18.65 4.72 -8.17
N LYS A 404 -19.13 5.44 -7.14
CA LYS A 404 -19.71 6.79 -7.29
C LYS A 404 -18.85 7.76 -8.09
N TYR A 405 -17.55 7.88 -7.79
CA TYR A 405 -16.69 8.86 -8.47
C TYR A 405 -16.24 8.41 -9.86
N LEU A 406 -16.40 7.13 -10.19
CA LEU A 406 -16.01 6.56 -11.48
C LEU A 406 -17.20 6.43 -12.44
N LYS A 407 -18.36 7.03 -12.12
CA LYS A 407 -19.52 6.98 -13.01
C LYS A 407 -19.21 7.62 -14.36
N GLY A 408 -19.30 6.83 -15.43
CA GLY A 408 -19.00 7.25 -16.79
C GLY A 408 -17.53 7.13 -17.23
N TYR A 409 -16.63 6.63 -16.36
CA TYR A 409 -15.21 6.42 -16.70
C TYR A 409 -14.92 4.99 -17.21
N ASN A 410 -15.89 4.10 -17.15
CA ASN A 410 -15.84 2.67 -17.49
C ASN A 410 -14.73 1.90 -16.74
N ILE A 411 -14.47 2.27 -15.48
CA ILE A 411 -13.44 1.64 -14.64
C ILE A 411 -13.96 1.38 -13.23
N ARG A 412 -13.47 0.29 -12.61
CA ARG A 412 -13.85 -0.12 -11.25
C ARG A 412 -13.02 0.56 -10.17
N HIS A 413 -11.75 0.83 -10.47
CA HIS A 413 -10.76 1.35 -9.51
C HIS A 413 -10.18 2.68 -10.00
N THR A 414 -10.01 3.62 -9.07
CA THR A 414 -9.33 4.90 -9.31
C THR A 414 -7.83 4.73 -9.53
N THR A 415 -7.21 3.79 -8.82
CA THR A 415 -5.80 3.39 -8.95
C THR A 415 -5.70 1.88 -8.95
N THR A 416 -4.68 1.32 -9.63
CA THR A 416 -4.47 -0.12 -9.76
C THR A 416 -3.14 -0.61 -9.22
N MET A 417 -2.11 0.24 -9.19
CA MET A 417 -0.74 -0.14 -8.82
C MET A 417 -0.15 0.81 -7.79
N ALA A 418 0.64 0.24 -6.87
CA ALA A 418 1.48 0.97 -5.92
C ALA A 418 2.64 0.06 -5.48
N ILE A 419 3.88 0.54 -5.55
CA ILE A 419 5.06 -0.26 -5.25
C ILE A 419 5.44 -0.05 -3.78
N ALA A 420 4.86 -0.88 -2.90
CA ALA A 420 5.11 -0.82 -1.47
C ALA A 420 6.42 -1.53 -1.08
N PRO A 421 7.03 -1.20 0.07
CA PRO A 421 8.06 -2.05 0.67
C PRO A 421 7.49 -3.43 1.00
N THR A 422 8.22 -4.49 0.65
CA THR A 422 7.74 -5.87 0.83
C THR A 422 8.65 -6.71 1.71
N THR A 423 9.38 -6.13 2.67
CA THR A 423 10.39 -6.84 3.48
C THR A 423 9.86 -8.16 4.06
N SER A 424 8.78 -8.12 4.85
CA SER A 424 8.18 -9.36 5.41
C SER A 424 7.62 -10.30 4.33
N SER A 425 6.99 -9.73 3.31
CA SER A 425 6.34 -10.47 2.22
C SER A 425 7.34 -11.20 1.34
N ALA A 426 8.52 -10.63 1.12
CA ALA A 426 9.62 -11.22 0.36
C ALA A 426 10.32 -12.31 1.18
N SER A 427 10.47 -12.12 2.50
CA SER A 427 10.94 -13.17 3.41
C SER A 427 10.01 -14.38 3.43
N ILE A 428 8.69 -14.17 3.46
CA ILE A 428 7.70 -15.27 3.40
C ILE A 428 7.72 -15.96 2.04
N LEU A 429 7.90 -15.23 0.94
CA LEU A 429 7.81 -15.79 -0.39
C LEU A 429 9.17 -16.32 -0.87
N GLY A 430 9.66 -17.35 -0.19
CA GLY A 430 10.90 -18.04 -0.55
C GLY A 430 12.13 -17.15 -0.44
N GLN A 431 12.10 -16.12 0.41
CA GLN A 431 13.22 -15.19 0.64
C GLN A 431 13.73 -14.50 -0.64
N THR A 432 12.82 -14.08 -1.52
CA THR A 432 13.17 -13.28 -2.71
C THR A 432 13.57 -11.85 -2.33
N SER A 433 14.01 -11.03 -3.30
CA SER A 433 14.43 -9.65 -3.03
C SER A 433 13.22 -8.75 -2.69
N PRO A 434 13.34 -7.79 -1.76
CA PRO A 434 12.24 -6.91 -1.40
C PRO A 434 11.93 -5.87 -2.49
N GLY A 435 10.65 -5.69 -2.80
CA GLY A 435 10.15 -4.65 -3.70
C GLY A 435 10.92 -4.57 -5.02
N ILE A 436 11.39 -3.36 -5.30
CA ILE A 436 12.30 -3.05 -6.41
C ILE A 436 13.73 -2.78 -5.94
N GLU A 437 14.03 -3.09 -4.68
CA GLU A 437 15.29 -2.75 -4.03
C GLU A 437 16.38 -3.79 -4.37
N PRO A 438 17.64 -3.37 -4.49
CA PRO A 438 18.75 -4.30 -4.49
C PRO A 438 18.82 -5.02 -3.14
N ILE A 439 19.30 -6.24 -3.16
CA ILE A 439 19.63 -6.98 -1.94
C ILE A 439 20.83 -6.29 -1.30
N ASN A 440 20.76 -6.00 0.00
CA ASN A 440 21.77 -5.22 0.72
C ASN A 440 23.18 -5.86 0.69
N SER A 441 23.26 -7.19 0.77
CA SER A 441 24.50 -7.94 0.60
C SER A 441 24.21 -9.38 0.17
N ASN A 442 25.24 -10.09 -0.31
CA ASN A 442 25.11 -11.51 -0.69
C ASN A 442 24.96 -12.44 0.51
N TYR A 443 25.38 -11.97 1.68
CA TYR A 443 25.30 -12.70 2.93
C TYR A 443 25.03 -11.73 4.07
N TYR A 444 23.88 -11.85 4.73
CA TYR A 444 23.49 -10.94 5.82
C TYR A 444 22.69 -11.64 6.89
N LYS A 445 22.77 -11.10 8.11
CA LYS A 445 21.82 -11.42 9.16
C LYS A 445 20.66 -10.42 9.15
N VAL A 446 19.42 -10.89 9.06
CA VAL A 446 18.24 -10.05 9.30
C VAL A 446 17.80 -10.24 10.73
N GLU A 447 17.83 -9.17 11.50
CA GLU A 447 17.10 -9.10 12.75
C GLU A 447 15.61 -9.01 12.41
N LEU A 448 14.89 -10.10 12.62
CA LEU A 448 13.43 -10.05 12.52
C LEU A 448 12.85 -9.28 13.69
N ALA A 449 11.67 -8.69 13.51
CA ALA A 449 10.93 -7.89 14.49
C ALA A 449 10.64 -8.57 15.86
N LYS A 450 11.11 -9.81 16.08
CA LYS A 450 11.04 -10.56 17.35
C LYS A 450 12.41 -11.02 17.90
N GLY A 451 13.53 -10.41 17.47
CA GLY A 451 14.84 -10.54 18.14
C GLY A 451 15.66 -11.80 17.81
N TYR A 452 15.57 -12.32 16.58
CA TYR A 452 16.42 -13.43 16.11
C TYR A 452 17.24 -12.99 14.89
N ASP A 453 18.51 -13.41 14.86
CA ASP A 453 19.41 -13.28 13.72
C ASP A 453 19.08 -14.33 12.64
N GLN A 454 18.70 -13.92 11.44
CA GLN A 454 18.52 -14.81 10.28
C GLN A 454 19.63 -14.66 9.26
N THR A 455 20.37 -15.72 8.95
CA THR A 455 21.32 -15.68 7.85
C THR A 455 20.62 -15.83 6.49
N PHE A 456 20.78 -14.85 5.60
CA PHE A 456 20.43 -14.92 4.17
C PHE A 456 21.71 -15.13 3.38
N CYS A 457 21.68 -16.05 2.42
CA CYS A 457 22.77 -16.30 1.48
C CYS A 457 22.23 -16.34 0.05
N THR A 458 22.61 -15.37 -0.80
CA THR A 458 22.15 -15.33 -2.20
C THR A 458 22.72 -16.48 -3.04
N PHE A 459 23.84 -17.08 -2.62
CA PHE A 459 24.50 -18.19 -3.32
C PHE A 459 23.73 -19.52 -3.18
N GLU A 460 22.98 -19.72 -2.11
CA GLU A 460 22.18 -20.95 -1.91
C GLU A 460 21.01 -21.06 -2.88
N LYS A 461 20.61 -19.94 -3.51
CA LYS A 461 19.58 -19.90 -4.55
C LYS A 461 20.10 -20.18 -5.97
N GLY A 462 21.41 -20.37 -6.14
CA GLY A 462 22.01 -20.75 -7.43
C GLY A 462 22.04 -19.65 -8.48
N TYR A 463 22.01 -18.38 -8.07
CA TYR A 463 22.19 -17.23 -8.98
C TYR A 463 23.65 -16.98 -9.36
#